data_AF-A0A2V8WUX4-F1
#
_entry.id   AF-A0A2V8WUX4-F1
#
_cell.length_a   1.000
_cell.length_b   1.000
_cell.length_c   1.000
_cell.angle_alpha   90.00
_cell.angle_beta   90.00
_cell.angle_gamma   90.00
#
_symmetry.space_group_name_H-M   'P 1'
#
loop_
_entity.id
_entity.type
_entity.pdbx_description
1 polymer ?
#
loop_
_entity_poly.entity_id
_entity_poly.type
_entity_poly.pdbx_seq_one_letter_code
_entity_poly.pdbx_strand_id
1 'polypeptide(L)'
;MKSAANKPRHVTRGNVLDDLGFSSEQATALKFKAELYQAILKYAQKYSQKDLQVILGEPQPRVSELLNGKIANKTVDKLLHYAGRLGIEAKAKFAQTHKEVVEKELALADIET
;
A
#
# COMPACT_ATOMS: atom_id res chain seq x y z
N MET A 1 -0.27 43.19 3.15
CA MET A 1 -0.91 42.13 3.99
C MET A 1 0.13 41.02 4.18
N LYS A 2 0.59 40.76 5.42
CA LYS A 2 1.61 39.73 5.69
C LYS A 2 0.92 38.38 5.88
N SER A 3 1.25 37.40 5.04
CA SER A 3 0.74 36.03 5.13
C SER A 3 1.26 35.36 6.40
N ALA A 4 0.34 34.88 7.26
CA ALA A 4 0.69 34.13 8.45
C ALA A 4 1.25 32.76 8.02
N ALA A 5 2.49 32.47 8.39
CA ALA A 5 3.14 31.20 8.10
C ALA A 5 2.33 30.04 8.70
N ASN A 6 1.78 29.18 7.82
CA ASN A 6 1.03 27.99 8.21
C ASN A 6 1.97 27.00 8.90
N LYS A 7 1.92 26.94 10.24
CA LYS A 7 2.69 25.95 11.01
C LYS A 7 2.02 24.58 10.87
N PRO A 8 2.76 23.52 10.49
CA PRO A 8 2.20 22.19 10.39
C PRO A 8 1.64 21.75 11.75
N ARG A 9 0.35 21.37 11.79
CA ARG A 9 -0.34 20.92 13.01
C ARG A 9 0.09 19.52 13.47
N HIS A 10 0.70 18.74 12.59
CA HIS A 10 1.22 17.42 12.88
C HIS A 10 2.44 17.14 12.00
N VAL A 11 3.49 16.56 12.57
CA VAL A 11 4.70 16.16 11.86
C VAL A 11 4.93 14.68 12.13
N THR A 12 4.57 13.85 11.16
CA THR A 12 4.85 12.42 11.14
C THR A 12 6.36 12.19 11.06
N ARG A 13 6.90 11.39 12.00
CA ARG A 13 8.31 10.93 11.96
C ARG A 13 8.46 9.51 11.40
N GLY A 14 7.35 8.81 11.15
CA GLY A 14 7.27 7.45 10.64
C GLY A 14 6.49 7.35 9.32
N ASN A 15 5.69 6.29 9.13
CA ASN A 15 4.83 6.18 7.96
C ASN A 15 3.50 6.90 8.23
N VAL A 16 3.07 7.75 7.29
CA VAL A 16 1.81 8.51 7.40
C VAL A 16 0.57 7.64 7.63
N LEU A 17 0.60 6.37 7.21
CA LEU A 17 -0.50 5.43 7.43
C LEU A 17 -0.66 5.03 8.91
N ASP A 18 0.40 5.10 9.72
CA ASP A 18 0.32 4.82 11.15
C ASP A 18 -0.37 5.96 11.92
N ASP A 19 -0.34 7.17 11.37
CA ASP A 19 -0.82 8.39 12.03
C ASP A 19 -2.27 8.75 11.64
N LEU A 20 -2.90 7.97 10.77
CA LEU A 20 -4.24 8.23 10.23
C LEU A 20 -5.36 7.47 10.96
N GLY A 21 -5.05 6.77 12.06
CA GLY A 21 -6.05 6.03 12.86
C GLY A 21 -6.51 4.71 12.25
N PHE A 22 -5.75 4.15 11.30
CA PHE A 22 -5.98 2.79 10.81
C PHE A 22 -5.60 1.76 11.89
N SER A 23 -6.28 0.61 11.91
CA SER A 23 -5.83 -0.52 12.72
C SER A 23 -4.46 -1.00 12.25
N SER A 24 -3.68 -1.64 13.13
CA SER A 24 -2.36 -2.20 12.80
C SER A 24 -2.42 -3.15 11.58
N GLU A 25 -3.49 -3.94 11.49
CA GLU A 25 -3.79 -4.81 10.33
C GLU A 25 -3.99 -3.99 9.04
N GLN A 26 -4.88 -2.99 9.09
CA GLN A 26 -5.19 -2.15 7.92
C GLN A 26 -3.97 -1.35 7.46
N ALA A 27 -3.21 -0.78 8.39
CA ALA A 27 -1.96 -0.07 8.10
C ALA A 27 -0.95 -1.00 7.41
N THR A 28 -0.79 -2.23 7.90
CA THR A 28 0.11 -3.23 7.31
C THR A 28 -0.29 -3.56 5.88
N ALA A 29 -1.58 -3.85 5.64
CA ALA A 29 -2.08 -4.14 4.30
C ALA A 29 -1.93 -2.95 3.34
N LEU A 30 -2.22 -1.72 3.80
CA LEU A 30 -2.09 -0.51 3.00
C LEU A 30 -0.63 -0.22 2.63
N LYS A 31 0.30 -0.35 3.57
CA LYS A 31 1.74 -0.19 3.33
C LYS A 31 2.23 -1.17 2.26
N PHE A 32 1.93 -2.45 2.42
CA PHE A 32 2.33 -3.48 1.46
C PHE A 32 1.73 -3.25 0.07
N LYS A 33 0.43 -2.93 -0.01
CA LYS A 33 -0.22 -2.59 -1.29
C LYS A 33 0.41 -1.37 -1.95
N ALA A 34 0.74 -0.33 -1.19
CA ALA A 34 1.34 0.88 -1.71
C ALA A 34 2.72 0.61 -2.31
N GLU A 35 3.59 -0.12 -1.60
CA GLU A 35 4.92 -0.49 -2.08
C GLU A 35 4.84 -1.34 -3.35
N LEU A 36 4.00 -2.38 -3.35
CA LEU A 36 3.82 -3.26 -4.50
C LEU A 36 3.28 -2.49 -5.71
N TYR A 37 2.32 -1.60 -5.50
CA TYR A 37 1.77 -0.77 -6.56
C TYR A 37 2.79 0.22 -7.15
N GLN A 38 3.60 0.86 -6.31
CA GLN A 38 4.68 1.72 -6.78
C GLN A 38 5.66 0.96 -7.67
N ALA A 39 6.01 -0.28 -7.29
CA ALA A 39 6.83 -1.15 -8.13
C ALA A 39 6.15 -1.44 -9.48
N ILE A 40 4.86 -1.79 -9.48
CA ILE A 40 4.08 -2.03 -10.72
C ILE A 40 4.09 -0.79 -11.61
N LEU A 41 3.75 0.39 -11.07
CA LEU A 41 3.70 1.64 -11.82
C LEU A 41 5.02 1.99 -12.49
N LYS A 42 6.14 1.82 -11.77
CA LYS A 42 7.49 2.12 -12.27
C LYS A 42 7.81 1.39 -13.58
N TYR A 43 7.31 0.17 -13.75
CA TYR A 43 7.52 -0.61 -14.97
C TYR A 43 6.36 -0.46 -15.96
N ALA A 44 5.12 -0.38 -15.47
CA ALA A 44 3.94 -0.22 -16.31
C ALA A 44 3.99 1.07 -17.15
N GLN A 45 4.53 2.17 -16.61
CA GLN A 45 4.67 3.45 -17.32
C GLN A 45 5.60 3.40 -18.54
N LYS A 46 6.38 2.32 -18.72
CA LYS A 46 7.27 2.13 -19.88
C LYS A 46 6.53 1.59 -21.12
N TYR A 47 5.28 1.19 -20.95
CA TYR A 47 4.47 0.54 -21.98
C TYR A 47 3.27 1.43 -22.33
N SER A 48 2.77 1.28 -23.56
CA SER A 48 1.51 1.93 -23.92
C SER A 48 0.33 1.27 -23.22
N GLN A 49 -0.79 1.98 -23.11
CA GLN A 49 -2.01 1.39 -22.55
C GLN A 49 -2.52 0.19 -23.37
N LYS A 50 -2.19 0.10 -24.68
CA LYS A 50 -2.52 -1.06 -25.52
C LYS A 50 -1.63 -2.26 -25.17
N ASP A 51 -0.34 -2.04 -25.00
CA ASP A 51 0.60 -3.10 -24.60
C ASP A 51 0.23 -3.65 -23.22
N LEU A 52 -0.11 -2.78 -22.28
CA LEU A 52 -0.54 -3.19 -20.94
C LEU A 52 -1.84 -4.01 -20.94
N GLN A 53 -2.76 -3.80 -21.88
CA GLN A 53 -3.93 -4.66 -22.00
C GLN A 53 -3.53 -6.10 -22.36
N VAL A 54 -2.55 -6.25 -23.25
CA VAL A 54 -2.03 -7.56 -23.66
C VAL A 54 -1.19 -8.18 -22.55
N ILE A 55 -0.26 -7.42 -21.97
CA ILE A 55 0.64 -7.87 -20.90
C ILE A 55 -0.18 -8.25 -19.68
N LEU A 56 -1.12 -7.44 -19.23
CA LEU A 56 -1.90 -7.72 -18.02
C LEU A 56 -3.10 -8.64 -18.27
N GLY A 57 -3.50 -8.82 -19.53
CA GLY A 57 -4.72 -9.58 -19.87
C GLY A 57 -5.99 -8.87 -19.43
N GLU A 58 -5.99 -7.54 -19.43
CA GLU A 58 -7.05 -6.70 -18.89
C GLU A 58 -7.59 -5.73 -19.94
N PRO A 59 -8.89 -5.37 -19.90
CA PRO A 59 -9.45 -4.38 -20.80
C PRO A 59 -8.95 -2.98 -20.47
N GLN A 60 -8.97 -2.09 -21.47
CA GLN A 60 -8.52 -0.69 -21.40
C GLN A 60 -8.98 0.07 -20.15
N PRO A 61 -10.25 -0.05 -19.67
CA PRO A 61 -10.69 0.63 -18.46
C PRO A 61 -9.93 0.20 -17.20
N ARG A 62 -9.63 -1.10 -17.05
CA ARG A 62 -8.87 -1.61 -15.89
C ARG A 62 -7.41 -1.20 -15.93
N VAL A 63 -6.83 -1.13 -17.13
CA VAL A 63 -5.49 -0.57 -17.30
C VAL A 63 -5.48 0.92 -16.95
N SER A 64 -6.51 1.67 -17.34
CA SER A 64 -6.66 3.08 -16.95
C SER A 64 -6.77 3.26 -15.43
N GLU A 65 -7.58 2.44 -14.76
CA GLU A 65 -7.68 2.44 -13.29
C GLU A 65 -6.33 2.18 -12.63
N LEU A 66 -5.58 1.20 -13.15
CA LEU A 66 -4.25 0.87 -12.66
C LEU A 66 -3.28 2.03 -12.83
N LEU A 67 -3.29 2.77 -13.94
CA LEU A 67 -2.35 3.88 -14.14
C LEU A 67 -2.74 5.13 -13.35
N ASN A 68 -4.04 5.33 -13.10
CA ASN A 68 -4.58 6.54 -12.46
C ASN A 68 -4.74 6.42 -10.93
N GLY A 69 -4.14 5.43 -10.28
CA GLY A 69 -4.13 5.38 -8.81
C GLY A 69 -5.37 4.80 -8.15
N LYS A 70 -6.29 4.14 -8.88
CA LYS A 70 -7.49 3.50 -8.30
C LYS A 70 -7.18 2.15 -7.64
N ILE A 71 -6.20 2.15 -6.73
CA ILE A 71 -5.61 0.97 -6.09
C ILE A 71 -6.34 0.52 -4.83
N ALA A 72 -7.06 1.43 -4.17
CA ALA A 72 -7.77 1.13 -2.93
C ALA A 72 -8.72 -0.06 -3.11
N ASN A 73 -9.25 -0.23 -4.32
CA ASN A 73 -10.20 -1.27 -4.68
C ASN A 73 -9.55 -2.57 -5.17
N LYS A 74 -8.21 -2.67 -5.19
CA LYS A 74 -7.50 -3.89 -5.63
C LYS A 74 -7.03 -4.69 -4.42
N THR A 75 -7.18 -6.01 -4.51
CA THR A 75 -6.63 -6.97 -3.54
C THR A 75 -5.12 -7.08 -3.72
N VAL A 76 -4.42 -7.53 -2.68
CA VAL A 76 -2.97 -7.81 -2.75
C VAL A 76 -2.69 -8.84 -3.85
N ASP A 77 -3.47 -9.90 -3.91
CA ASP A 77 -3.33 -10.96 -4.92
C ASP A 77 -3.42 -10.42 -6.35
N LYS A 78 -4.32 -9.45 -6.60
CA LYS A 78 -4.46 -8.87 -7.94
C LYS A 78 -3.24 -8.03 -8.31
N LEU A 79 -2.65 -7.33 -7.35
CA LEU A 79 -1.41 -6.59 -7.56
C LEU A 79 -0.23 -7.54 -7.80
N LEU A 80 -0.13 -8.64 -7.04
CA LEU A 80 0.90 -9.67 -7.25
C LEU A 80 0.76 -10.32 -8.63
N HIS A 81 -0.47 -10.56 -9.09
CA HIS A 81 -0.72 -11.04 -10.44
C HIS A 81 -0.19 -10.07 -11.51
N TYR A 82 -0.46 -8.77 -11.38
CA TYR A 82 0.09 -7.77 -12.32
C TYR A 82 1.61 -7.67 -12.25
N ALA A 83 2.19 -7.73 -11.05
CA ALA A 83 3.64 -7.76 -10.87
C ALA A 83 4.25 -8.97 -11.62
N GLY A 84 3.68 -10.16 -11.45
CA GLY A 84 4.11 -11.36 -12.16
C GLY A 84 3.99 -11.25 -13.68
N ARG A 85 2.88 -10.69 -14.19
CA ARG A 85 2.70 -10.45 -15.64
C ARG A 85 3.68 -9.44 -16.22
N LEU A 86 4.16 -8.49 -15.41
CA LEU A 86 5.20 -7.53 -15.76
C LEU A 86 6.64 -8.06 -15.51
N GLY A 87 6.79 -9.32 -15.08
CA GLY A 87 8.09 -9.90 -14.75
C GLY A 87 8.76 -9.29 -13.52
N ILE A 88 7.97 -8.69 -12.62
CA ILE A 88 8.46 -8.10 -11.38
C ILE A 88 8.53 -9.20 -10.31
N GLU A 89 9.73 -9.46 -9.81
CA GLU A 89 9.94 -10.32 -8.66
C GLU A 89 9.67 -9.54 -7.36
N ALA A 90 8.67 -9.96 -6.58
CA ALA A 90 8.38 -9.36 -5.29
C ALA A 90 9.31 -9.93 -4.20
N LYS A 91 10.11 -9.07 -3.57
CA LYS A 91 10.95 -9.42 -2.40
C LYS A 91 10.47 -8.65 -1.19
N ALA A 92 10.01 -9.35 -0.18
CA ALA A 92 9.55 -8.76 1.08
C ALA A 92 10.44 -9.19 2.25
N LYS A 93 10.63 -8.28 3.20
CA LYS A 93 11.20 -8.58 4.51
C LYS A 93 10.11 -8.36 5.55
N PHE A 94 9.89 -9.35 6.40
CA PHE A 94 8.88 -9.30 7.45
C PHE A 94 9.57 -9.15 8.80
N ALA A 95 9.32 -8.04 9.49
CA ALA A 95 9.83 -7.77 10.83
C ALA A 95 8.66 -7.49 11.77
N GLN A 96 8.71 -8.04 12.98
CA GLN A 96 7.70 -7.79 13.99
C GLN A 96 8.02 -6.48 14.74
N THR A 97 7.38 -5.37 14.37
CA THR A 97 7.66 -4.04 14.93
C THR A 97 6.74 -3.65 16.10
N HIS A 98 5.61 -4.33 16.26
CA HIS A 98 4.60 -4.04 17.28
C HIS A 98 4.44 -5.19 18.29
N LYS A 99 5.55 -5.85 18.65
CA LYS A 99 5.53 -7.00 19.57
C LYS A 99 4.88 -6.65 20.92
N GLU A 100 5.20 -5.48 21.46
CA GLU A 100 4.67 -4.98 22.73
C GLU A 100 3.14 -4.78 22.70
N VAL A 101 2.56 -4.48 21.54
CA VAL A 101 1.11 -4.32 21.39
C VAL A 101 0.43 -5.69 21.50
N VAL A 102 0.97 -6.70 20.81
CA VAL A 102 0.47 -8.08 20.87
C VAL A 102 0.61 -8.65 22.29
N GLU A 103 1.75 -8.41 22.95
CA GLU A 103 1.97 -8.86 24.33
C GLU A 103 0.97 -8.22 25.32
N LYS A 104 0.60 -6.95 25.12
CA LYS A 104 -0.43 -6.27 25.93
C LYS A 104 -1.84 -6.81 25.68
N GLU A 105 -2.20 -7.06 24.41
CA GLU A 105 -3.51 -7.64 24.06
C GLU A 105 -3.70 -9.03 24.67
N LEU A 106 -2.65 -9.86 24.64
CA LEU A 106 -2.65 -11.18 25.30
C LEU A 106 -2.82 -11.06 26.82
N ALA A 107 -2.07 -10.16 27.46
CA ALA A 107 -2.16 -9.96 28.91
C ALA A 107 -3.53 -9.45 29.36
N LEU A 108 -4.24 -8.67 28.53
CA LEU A 108 -5.59 -8.21 28.83
C LEU A 108 -6.62 -9.35 28.71
N ALA A 109 -6.46 -10.25 27.74
CA ALA A 109 -7.34 -11.40 27.57
C ALA A 109 -7.23 -12.40 28.74
N ASP A 110 -6.03 -12.54 29.32
CA ASP A 110 -5.79 -13.41 30.47
C ASP A 110 -6.38 -12.87 31.79
N ILE A 111 -6.75 -11.58 31.86
CA ILE A 111 -7.34 -10.95 33.06
C ILE A 111 -8.89 -11.02 33.04
N GLU A 112 -9.49 -11.21 31.86
CA GLU A 112 -10.95 -11.35 31.69
C GLU A 112 -11.45 -12.80 31.80
N THR A 113 -10.56 -13.76 32.04
CA THR A 113 -10.88 -15.20 32.23
C THR A 113 -10.71 -15.62 33.70
#